data_AF-A0A453GSV2-F1
#
_entry.id   AF-A0A453GSV2-F1
#
_cell.length_a   1.000
_cell.length_b   1.000
_cell.length_c   1.000
_cell.angle_alpha   90.00
_cell.angle_beta   90.00
_cell.angle_gamma   90.00
#
_symmetry.space_group_name_H-M   'P 1'
#
loop_
_entity.id
_entity.type
_entity.pdbx_description
1 polymer ?
#
loop_
_entity_poly.entity_id
_entity_poly.type
_entity_poly.pdbx_seq_one_letter_code
_entity_poly.pdbx_strand_id
1 'polypeptide(L)'
;SFISTQSRSIQLLLMITFPVYYRNQTLYGSISPSPIRILTKAMASEAGKAPAIPGRRVLMFPLPFQGHLSPMLQLADVLHARGLRVTLFHAAFNAPDPVAGYRFVPVGAGVPAADLVPTGSDADFVGALLRFNERLQGAFQDSLREVLEEEEGARPACLVLDSNLRGMQVVADRLGVPTLVLRTGGAACLVAYMAFPALCDKGLLPLQGTTTTPT
;
A
#
# COMPACT_ATOMS: atom_id res chain seq x y z
N SER A 1 -9.36 13.52 -20.76
CA SER A 1 -8.62 14.62 -20.08
C SER A 1 -8.94 14.72 -18.58
N PHE A 2 -10.15 14.40 -18.10
CA PHE A 2 -10.58 14.55 -16.69
C PHE A 2 -9.86 13.62 -15.67
N ILE A 3 -9.46 12.41 -16.10
CA ILE A 3 -8.76 11.41 -15.26
C ILE A 3 -7.29 11.82 -15.00
N SER A 4 -6.67 12.58 -15.91
CA SER A 4 -5.28 13.00 -15.80
C SER A 4 -5.05 14.04 -14.69
N THR A 5 -5.99 14.97 -14.52
CA THR A 5 -5.89 16.06 -13.54
C THR A 5 -6.23 15.60 -12.12
N GLN A 6 -7.19 14.67 -11.97
CA GLN A 6 -7.51 14.09 -10.66
C GLN A 6 -6.42 13.13 -10.17
N SER A 7 -5.81 12.35 -11.07
CA SER A 7 -4.70 11.43 -10.75
C SER A 7 -3.50 12.19 -10.16
N ARG A 8 -3.13 13.34 -10.75
CA ARG A 8 -2.06 14.20 -10.21
C ARG A 8 -2.42 14.81 -8.86
N SER A 9 -3.67 15.19 -8.65
CA SER A 9 -4.11 15.83 -7.39
C SER A 9 -4.15 14.84 -6.22
N ILE A 10 -4.56 13.58 -6.48
CA ILE A 10 -4.58 12.51 -5.47
C ILE A 10 -3.15 12.04 -5.15
N GLN A 11 -2.30 11.92 -6.16
CA GLN A 11 -0.89 11.56 -5.98
C GLN A 11 -0.12 12.66 -5.22
N LEU A 12 -0.43 13.93 -5.49
CA LEU A 12 0.13 15.07 -4.74
C LEU A 12 -0.42 15.15 -3.31
N LEU A 13 -1.71 14.89 -3.09
CA LEU A 13 -2.32 14.90 -1.75
C LEU A 13 -1.79 13.76 -0.86
N LEU A 14 -1.56 12.58 -1.44
CA LEU A 14 -0.94 11.44 -0.73
C LEU A 14 0.55 11.70 -0.42
N MET A 15 1.26 12.45 -1.29
CA MET A 15 2.66 12.83 -1.06
C MET A 15 2.84 13.97 -0.05
N ILE A 16 1.88 14.90 0.08
CA ILE A 16 2.00 16.07 0.98
C ILE A 16 1.57 15.75 2.42
N THR A 17 0.65 14.80 2.64
CA THR A 17 0.05 14.61 3.98
C THR A 17 0.90 13.74 4.92
N PHE A 18 1.73 12.84 4.39
CA PHE A 18 2.56 11.93 5.21
C PHE A 18 3.83 12.55 5.83
N PRO A 19 4.58 13.47 5.17
CA PRO A 19 5.78 14.07 5.74
C PRO A 19 5.52 15.02 6.91
N VAL A 20 4.36 15.70 6.92
CA VAL A 20 3.99 16.64 8.01
C VAL A 20 3.73 15.88 9.32
N TYR A 21 3.34 14.61 9.26
CA TYR A 21 2.96 13.82 10.44
C TYR A 21 4.17 13.27 11.23
N TYR A 22 5.27 12.89 10.55
CA TYR A 22 6.44 12.33 11.24
C TYR A 22 7.21 13.34 12.10
N ARG A 23 7.01 14.65 11.89
CA ARG A 23 7.67 15.71 12.67
C ARG A 23 7.03 15.99 14.03
N ASN A 24 5.81 15.49 14.28
CA ASN A 24 5.04 15.82 15.49
C ASN A 24 4.91 14.67 16.51
N GLN A 25 5.53 13.51 16.29
CA GLN A 25 5.43 12.37 17.23
C GLN A 25 6.32 12.48 18.49
N THR A 26 7.14 13.52 18.64
CA THR A 26 8.01 13.69 19.81
C THR A 26 7.38 14.43 20.98
N LEU A 27 6.15 14.94 20.86
CA LEU A 27 5.51 15.74 21.90
C LEU A 27 4.04 15.34 22.08
N TYR A 28 3.70 15.00 23.33
CA TYR A 28 2.37 14.77 23.91
C TYR A 28 1.84 13.33 23.94
N GLY A 29 1.90 12.76 25.14
CA GLY A 29 1.15 11.58 25.56
C GLY A 29 -0.31 11.89 25.97
N SER A 30 -1.12 10.84 25.84
CA SER A 30 -2.44 10.57 26.44
C SER A 30 -3.64 11.49 26.17
N ILE A 31 -4.67 10.85 25.60
CA ILE A 31 -6.13 11.14 25.65
C ILE A 31 -6.63 12.36 24.85
N SER A 32 -6.73 12.15 23.54
CA SER A 32 -7.64 12.83 22.60
C SER A 32 -7.91 11.81 21.48
N PRO A 33 -9.09 11.78 20.81
CA PRO A 33 -9.24 10.97 19.60
C PRO A 33 -8.06 11.27 18.69
N SER A 34 -7.34 10.22 18.28
CA SER A 34 -6.07 10.35 17.57
C SER A 34 -6.26 11.35 16.43
N PRO A 35 -5.38 12.35 16.25
CA PRO A 35 -5.56 13.41 15.25
C PRO A 35 -5.81 12.85 13.84
N ILE A 36 -5.33 11.64 13.58
CA ILE A 36 -5.66 10.80 12.41
C ILE A 36 -7.18 10.63 12.21
N ARG A 37 -7.92 10.20 13.24
CA ARG A 37 -9.37 9.97 13.15
C ARG A 37 -10.14 11.25 12.87
N ILE A 38 -9.68 12.38 13.43
CA ILE A 38 -10.25 13.70 13.16
C ILE A 38 -9.99 14.09 11.71
N LEU A 39 -8.76 13.91 11.22
CA LEU A 39 -8.40 14.23 9.84
C LEU A 39 -9.16 13.36 8.83
N THR A 40 -9.26 12.04 9.06
CA THR A 40 -10.04 11.13 8.20
C THR A 40 -11.51 11.55 8.15
N LYS A 41 -12.07 11.95 9.30
CA LYS A 41 -13.47 12.42 9.38
C LYS A 41 -13.67 13.78 8.71
N ALA A 42 -12.72 14.70 8.83
CA ALA A 42 -12.73 15.99 8.14
C ALA A 42 -12.57 15.82 6.62
N MET A 43 -11.68 14.93 6.18
CA MET A 43 -11.49 14.60 4.77
C MET A 43 -12.71 13.87 4.18
N ALA A 44 -13.38 13.01 4.95
CA ALA A 44 -14.67 12.42 4.57
C ALA A 44 -15.79 13.47 4.49
N SER A 45 -15.78 14.47 5.38
CA SER A 45 -16.72 15.59 5.38
C SER A 45 -16.56 16.50 4.16
N GLU A 46 -15.33 16.81 3.74
CA GLU A 46 -15.09 17.59 2.51
C GLU A 46 -15.36 16.76 1.24
N ALA A 47 -15.14 15.44 1.31
CA ALA A 47 -15.42 14.51 0.23
C ALA A 47 -16.92 14.32 -0.07
N GLY A 48 -17.79 14.52 0.92
CA GLY A 48 -19.25 14.45 0.78
C GLY A 48 -19.86 15.49 -0.17
N LYS A 49 -19.07 16.41 -0.73
CA LYS A 49 -19.48 17.33 -1.82
C LYS A 49 -19.29 16.75 -3.23
N ALA A 50 -18.54 15.66 -3.41
CA ALA A 50 -18.37 15.04 -4.72
C ALA A 50 -19.53 14.06 -5.01
N PRO A 51 -20.10 14.04 -6.23
CA PRO A 51 -21.17 13.11 -6.55
C PRO A 51 -20.66 11.67 -6.41
N ALA A 52 -21.38 10.86 -5.62
CA ALA A 52 -21.15 9.42 -5.56
C ALA A 52 -21.33 8.83 -6.96
N ILE A 53 -20.42 7.96 -7.39
CA ILE A 53 -20.52 7.26 -8.68
C ILE A 53 -21.06 5.86 -8.38
N PRO A 54 -22.36 5.59 -8.57
CA PRO A 54 -22.95 4.31 -8.21
C PRO A 54 -22.27 3.18 -8.99
N GLY A 55 -21.96 2.07 -8.30
CA GLY A 55 -21.44 0.85 -8.90
C GLY A 55 -19.91 0.80 -9.11
N ARG A 56 -19.19 1.91 -8.92
CA ARG A 56 -17.73 1.94 -9.17
C ARG A 56 -16.95 1.38 -7.97
N ARG A 57 -16.08 0.40 -8.23
CA ARG A 57 -15.27 -0.28 -7.19
C ARG A 57 -13.77 0.00 -7.32
N VAL A 58 -13.06 -0.03 -6.21
CA VAL A 58 -11.60 0.04 -6.13
C VAL A 58 -11.09 -1.23 -5.47
N LEU A 59 -10.07 -1.82 -6.07
CA LEU A 59 -9.36 -2.96 -5.51
C LEU A 59 -8.13 -2.44 -4.77
N MET A 60 -7.74 -3.08 -3.67
CA MET A 60 -6.59 -2.66 -2.88
C MET A 60 -5.82 -3.88 -2.37
N PHE A 61 -4.49 -3.86 -2.44
CA PHE A 61 -3.64 -4.88 -1.81
C PHE A 61 -2.52 -4.21 -1.00
N PRO A 62 -2.69 -4.06 0.33
CA PRO A 62 -1.63 -3.62 1.22
C PRO A 62 -0.56 -4.69 1.41
N LEU A 63 0.68 -4.23 1.61
CA LEU A 63 1.73 -5.06 2.17
C LEU A 63 1.38 -5.34 3.65
N PRO A 64 1.39 -6.60 4.12
CA PRO A 64 0.90 -6.98 5.45
C PRO A 64 1.90 -6.69 6.58
N PHE A 65 2.47 -5.48 6.60
CA PHE A 65 3.29 -4.95 7.69
C PHE A 65 2.66 -3.66 8.24
N GLN A 66 2.74 -3.43 9.55
CA GLN A 66 2.01 -2.36 10.24
C GLN A 66 2.26 -0.95 9.66
N GLY A 67 3.46 -0.65 9.16
CA GLY A 67 3.77 0.63 8.49
C GLY A 67 3.11 0.83 7.12
N HIS A 68 2.56 -0.23 6.52
CA HIS A 68 1.93 -0.22 5.21
C HIS A 68 0.42 -0.43 5.30
N LEU A 69 -0.02 -1.31 6.20
CA LEU A 69 -1.42 -1.69 6.36
C LEU A 69 -2.29 -0.51 6.82
N SER A 70 -1.91 0.20 7.88
CA SER A 70 -2.75 1.29 8.42
C SER A 70 -2.96 2.45 7.44
N PRO A 71 -1.93 2.98 6.74
CA PRO A 71 -2.13 3.99 5.69
C PRO A 71 -3.09 3.55 4.58
N MET A 72 -3.01 2.29 4.16
CA MET A 72 -3.88 1.77 3.10
C MET A 72 -5.31 1.56 3.56
N LEU A 73 -5.53 1.13 4.81
CA LEU A 73 -6.87 1.05 5.40
C LEU A 73 -7.49 2.44 5.56
N GLN A 74 -6.71 3.46 5.96
CA GLN A 74 -7.19 4.83 6.02
C GLN A 74 -7.58 5.36 4.63
N LEU A 75 -6.81 5.03 3.60
CA LEU A 75 -7.18 5.34 2.21
C LEU A 75 -8.48 4.61 1.82
N ALA A 76 -8.65 3.36 2.22
CA ALA A 76 -9.89 2.61 1.99
C ALA A 76 -11.10 3.31 2.64
N ASP A 77 -10.99 3.77 3.89
CA ASP A 77 -12.04 4.53 4.59
C ASP A 77 -12.45 5.77 3.79
N VAL A 78 -11.45 6.50 3.30
CA VAL A 78 -11.63 7.76 2.56
C VAL A 78 -12.24 7.53 1.17
N LEU A 79 -11.97 6.40 0.52
CA LEU A 79 -12.57 6.01 -0.75
C LEU A 79 -14.00 5.48 -0.55
N HIS A 80 -14.22 4.69 0.49
CA HIS A 80 -15.52 4.16 0.83
C HIS A 80 -16.51 5.27 1.22
N ALA A 81 -16.07 6.25 2.01
CA ALA A 81 -16.86 7.43 2.35
C ALA A 81 -17.25 8.28 1.11
N ARG A 82 -16.54 8.12 -0.01
CA ARG A 82 -16.88 8.73 -1.32
C ARG A 82 -17.87 7.90 -2.15
N GLY A 83 -18.40 6.81 -1.60
CA GLY A 83 -19.35 5.93 -2.27
C GLY A 83 -18.72 4.89 -3.17
N LEU A 84 -17.40 4.67 -3.09
CA LEU A 84 -16.74 3.58 -3.81
C LEU A 84 -16.85 2.27 -3.04
N ARG A 85 -17.16 1.17 -3.74
CA ARG A 85 -17.06 -0.17 -3.16
C ARG A 85 -15.58 -0.54 -3.05
N VAL A 86 -15.14 -1.00 -1.89
CA VAL A 86 -13.74 -1.39 -1.66
C VAL A 86 -13.65 -2.90 -1.57
N THR A 87 -12.75 -3.48 -2.37
CA THR A 87 -12.30 -4.87 -2.22
C THR A 87 -10.84 -4.87 -1.78
N LEU A 88 -10.57 -5.41 -0.60
CA LEU A 88 -9.26 -5.47 0.01
C LEU A 88 -8.72 -6.90 -0.06
N PHE A 89 -7.69 -7.10 -0.88
CA PHE A 89 -6.87 -8.30 -0.85
C PHE A 89 -5.99 -8.28 0.40
N HIS A 90 -5.78 -9.43 1.03
CA HIS A 90 -4.86 -9.53 2.16
C HIS A 90 -4.12 -10.86 2.16
N ALA A 91 -2.90 -10.87 2.69
CA ALA A 91 -2.19 -12.11 2.97
C ALA A 91 -2.79 -12.83 4.18
N ALA A 92 -2.44 -14.11 4.36
CA ALA A 92 -2.89 -14.91 5.50
C ALA A 92 -2.34 -14.39 6.84
N PHE A 93 -1.11 -13.88 6.86
CA PHE A 93 -0.52 -13.30 8.07
C PHE A 93 -0.83 -11.81 8.18
N ASN A 94 -1.00 -11.34 9.42
CA ASN A 94 -1.33 -9.94 9.73
C ASN A 94 -2.53 -9.44 8.90
N ALA A 95 -3.52 -10.32 8.71
CA ALA A 95 -4.77 -10.01 8.03
C ALA A 95 -5.52 -8.93 8.83
N PRO A 96 -6.03 -7.88 8.16
CA PRO A 96 -6.83 -6.87 8.82
C PRO A 96 -8.17 -7.45 9.29
N ASP A 97 -8.66 -6.95 10.43
CA ASP A 97 -9.99 -7.31 10.91
C ASP A 97 -11.06 -6.90 9.87
N PRO A 98 -12.04 -7.76 9.57
CA PRO A 98 -13.11 -7.42 8.67
C PRO A 98 -13.88 -6.19 9.15
N VAL A 99 -13.96 -5.16 8.29
CA VAL A 99 -14.74 -3.95 8.52
C VAL A 99 -15.99 -3.98 7.65
N ALA A 100 -17.14 -3.60 8.23
CA ALA A 100 -18.40 -3.51 7.49
C ALA A 100 -18.27 -2.54 6.30
N GLY A 101 -18.75 -2.96 5.12
CA GLY A 101 -18.70 -2.16 3.90
C GLY A 101 -17.54 -2.49 2.95
N TYR A 102 -16.57 -3.30 3.39
CA TYR A 102 -15.50 -3.82 2.52
C TYR A 102 -15.75 -5.28 2.18
N ARG A 103 -15.26 -5.68 1.01
CA ARG A 103 -15.05 -7.08 0.68
C ARG A 103 -13.60 -7.45 0.97
N PHE A 104 -13.35 -8.50 1.74
CA PHE A 104 -12.01 -9.02 1.99
C PHE A 104 -11.76 -10.25 1.13
N VAL A 105 -10.59 -10.33 0.50
CA VAL A 105 -10.20 -11.45 -0.36
C VAL A 105 -8.85 -11.98 0.12
N PRO A 106 -8.80 -13.19 0.69
CA PRO A 106 -7.53 -13.78 1.12
C PRO A 106 -6.69 -14.17 -0.09
N VAL A 107 -5.38 -13.92 -0.02
CA VAL A 107 -4.41 -14.26 -1.06
C VAL A 107 -3.39 -15.23 -0.46
N GLY A 108 -3.25 -16.39 -1.11
CA GLY A 108 -2.27 -17.40 -0.74
C GLY A 108 -2.52 -18.02 0.64
N ALA A 109 -3.78 -18.36 0.95
CA ALA A 109 -4.16 -19.03 2.20
C ALA A 109 -3.37 -20.32 2.47
N GLY A 110 -2.83 -20.97 1.42
CA GLY A 110 -1.99 -22.16 1.52
C GLY A 110 -0.48 -21.88 1.67
N VAL A 111 -0.03 -20.61 1.69
CA VAL A 111 1.38 -20.27 1.87
C VAL A 111 1.68 -20.12 3.36
N PRO A 112 2.62 -20.89 3.93
CA PRO A 112 2.97 -20.80 5.35
C PRO A 112 3.45 -19.39 5.72
N ALA A 113 2.92 -18.82 6.80
CA ALA A 113 3.33 -17.50 7.28
C ALA A 113 4.83 -17.45 7.61
N ALA A 114 5.41 -18.56 8.08
CA ALA A 114 6.84 -18.68 8.36
C ALA A 114 7.73 -18.41 7.12
N ASP A 115 7.22 -18.65 5.91
CA ASP A 115 7.97 -18.40 4.67
C ASP A 115 7.98 -16.91 4.31
N LEU A 116 7.03 -16.13 4.84
CA LEU A 116 6.72 -14.77 4.43
C LEU A 116 7.01 -13.71 5.51
N VAL A 117 7.13 -14.14 6.76
CA VAL A 117 7.39 -13.28 7.92
C VAL A 117 8.88 -13.30 8.25
N PRO A 118 9.57 -12.15 8.26
CA PRO A 118 10.92 -12.09 8.80
C PRO A 118 10.86 -12.29 10.32
N THR A 119 11.62 -13.25 10.84
CA THR A 119 11.64 -13.62 12.27
C THR A 119 13.04 -13.42 12.88
N GLY A 120 13.10 -13.10 14.17
CA GLY A 120 14.34 -12.96 14.93
C GLY A 120 14.95 -11.54 14.92
N SER A 121 16.03 -11.35 15.69
CA SER A 121 16.78 -10.09 15.79
C SER A 121 17.55 -9.74 14.52
N ASP A 122 17.92 -10.75 13.72
CA ASP A 122 18.61 -10.61 12.43
C ASP A 122 17.63 -10.75 11.24
N ALA A 123 16.38 -10.31 11.44
CA ALA A 123 15.30 -10.47 10.48
C ALA A 123 15.64 -9.91 9.09
N ASP A 124 15.75 -10.80 8.10
CA ASP A 124 15.95 -10.43 6.69
C ASP A 124 14.65 -9.94 6.04
N PHE A 125 14.36 -8.65 6.24
CA PHE A 125 13.19 -7.99 5.66
C PHE A 125 13.24 -7.95 4.13
N VAL A 126 14.42 -7.84 3.53
CA VAL A 126 14.56 -7.78 2.07
C VAL A 126 14.23 -9.13 1.47
N GLY A 127 14.80 -10.22 1.98
CA GLY A 127 14.48 -11.56 1.55
C GLY A 127 13.03 -11.94 1.83
N ALA A 128 12.45 -11.53 2.96
CA ALA A 128 11.03 -11.73 3.21
C ALA A 128 10.15 -11.04 2.16
N LEU A 129 10.50 -9.81 1.75
CA LEU A 129 9.77 -9.11 0.71
C LEU A 129 9.91 -9.77 -0.67
N LEU A 130 11.10 -10.27 -1.02
CA LEU A 130 11.33 -11.02 -2.25
C LEU A 130 10.49 -12.30 -2.28
N ARG A 131 10.56 -13.10 -1.20
CA ARG A 131 9.73 -14.31 -1.04
C ARG A 131 8.24 -13.99 -1.11
N PHE A 132 7.81 -12.89 -0.50
CA PHE A 132 6.41 -12.44 -0.58
C PHE A 132 5.98 -12.20 -2.03
N ASN A 133 6.78 -11.47 -2.80
CA ASN A 133 6.50 -11.19 -4.20
C ASN A 133 6.47 -12.47 -5.03
N GLU A 134 7.42 -13.38 -4.85
CA GLU A 134 7.50 -14.62 -5.62
C GLU A 134 6.36 -15.60 -5.27
N ARG A 135 6.15 -15.87 -3.98
CA ARG A 135 5.25 -16.93 -3.51
C ARG A 135 3.77 -16.57 -3.66
N LEU A 136 3.42 -15.29 -3.56
CA LEU A 136 2.02 -14.86 -3.67
C LEU A 136 1.62 -14.39 -5.06
N GLN A 137 2.56 -14.28 -6.01
CA GLN A 137 2.23 -13.82 -7.37
C GLN A 137 1.17 -14.68 -8.05
N GLY A 138 1.33 -16.01 -8.01
CA GLY A 138 0.38 -16.95 -8.62
C GLY A 138 -0.98 -16.89 -7.94
N ALA A 139 -1.00 -17.01 -6.61
CA ALA A 139 -2.23 -16.93 -5.83
C ALA A 139 -2.98 -15.60 -6.04
N PHE A 140 -2.25 -14.48 -6.10
CA PHE A 140 -2.84 -13.17 -6.38
C PHE A 140 -3.45 -13.10 -7.78
N GLN A 141 -2.79 -13.68 -8.78
CA GLN A 141 -3.32 -13.73 -10.15
C GLN A 141 -4.66 -14.46 -10.21
N ASP A 142 -4.77 -15.58 -9.52
CA ASP A 142 -5.99 -16.38 -9.51
C ASP A 142 -7.11 -15.65 -8.75
N SER A 143 -6.83 -15.13 -7.55
CA SER A 143 -7.80 -14.31 -6.80
C SER A 143 -8.24 -13.05 -7.55
N LEU A 144 -7.33 -12.38 -8.24
CA LEU A 144 -7.67 -11.19 -9.04
C LEU A 144 -8.56 -11.57 -10.22
N ARG A 145 -8.28 -12.69 -10.90
CA ARG A 145 -9.13 -13.19 -12.01
C ARG A 145 -10.54 -13.50 -11.52
N GLU A 146 -10.67 -14.22 -10.43
CA GLU A 146 -11.96 -14.56 -9.82
C GLU A 146 -12.77 -13.29 -9.48
N VAL A 147 -12.14 -12.31 -8.82
CA VAL A 147 -12.77 -11.01 -8.49
C VAL A 147 -13.15 -10.19 -9.74
N LEU A 148 -12.49 -10.40 -10.88
CA LEU A 148 -12.84 -9.74 -12.14
C LEU A 148 -13.99 -10.45 -12.86
N GLU A 149 -14.07 -11.77 -12.77
CA GLU A 149 -15.10 -12.60 -13.43
C GLU A 149 -16.45 -12.54 -12.73
N GLU A 150 -16.48 -12.53 -11.39
CA GLU A 150 -17.73 -12.50 -10.60
C GLU A 150 -18.63 -11.30 -10.88
N GLU A 151 -18.08 -10.19 -11.37
CA GLU A 151 -18.82 -8.94 -11.55
C GLU A 151 -19.15 -8.65 -13.02
N GLU A 152 -19.52 -9.68 -13.79
CA GLU A 152 -20.15 -9.62 -15.13
C GLU A 152 -19.67 -8.45 -16.04
N GLY A 153 -18.35 -8.23 -16.09
CA GLY A 153 -17.73 -7.21 -16.95
C GLY A 153 -17.66 -5.78 -16.39
N ALA A 154 -18.18 -5.51 -15.19
CA ALA A 154 -17.96 -4.26 -14.49
C ALA A 154 -16.48 -4.16 -14.06
N ARG A 155 -15.65 -3.50 -14.87
CA ARG A 155 -14.23 -3.31 -14.55
C ARG A 155 -14.05 -2.40 -13.33
N PRO A 156 -13.12 -2.74 -12.41
CA PRO A 156 -12.77 -1.85 -11.31
C PRO A 156 -12.23 -0.52 -11.86
N ALA A 157 -12.40 0.56 -11.09
CA ALA A 157 -11.85 1.85 -11.43
C ALA A 157 -10.32 1.83 -11.45
N CYS A 158 -9.73 1.17 -10.45
CA CYS A 158 -8.31 0.86 -10.37
C CYS A 158 -8.05 -0.20 -9.30
N LEU A 159 -6.84 -0.74 -9.33
CA LEU A 159 -6.20 -1.51 -8.27
C LEU A 159 -5.11 -0.65 -7.62
N VAL A 160 -5.18 -0.45 -6.31
CA VAL A 160 -4.16 0.24 -5.53
C VAL A 160 -3.23 -0.79 -4.91
N LEU A 161 -1.97 -0.78 -5.30
CA LEU A 161 -0.94 -1.69 -4.77
C LEU A 161 0.08 -0.94 -3.94
N ASP A 162 0.56 -1.56 -2.89
CA ASP A 162 1.79 -1.09 -2.25
C ASP A 162 2.99 -1.18 -3.22
N SER A 163 3.84 -0.16 -3.19
CA SER A 163 5.08 -0.06 -3.98
C SER A 163 6.01 -1.26 -3.89
N ASN A 164 6.01 -1.97 -2.77
CA ASN A 164 6.85 -3.13 -2.52
C ASN A 164 6.28 -4.42 -3.16
N LEU A 165 5.04 -4.43 -3.63
CA LEU A 165 4.36 -5.58 -4.27
C LEU A 165 4.59 -5.62 -5.78
N ARG A 166 5.85 -5.71 -6.21
CA ARG A 166 6.25 -5.74 -7.62
C ARG A 166 5.66 -6.92 -8.41
N GLY A 167 5.64 -8.12 -7.86
CA GLY A 167 5.07 -9.30 -8.52
C GLY A 167 3.58 -9.10 -8.86
N MET A 168 2.84 -8.47 -7.95
CA MET A 168 1.42 -8.16 -8.11
C MET A 168 1.20 -7.04 -9.13
N GLN A 169 2.11 -6.06 -9.23
CA GLN A 169 2.08 -5.04 -10.28
C GLN A 169 2.19 -5.70 -11.67
N VAL A 170 3.13 -6.64 -11.85
CA VAL A 170 3.27 -7.39 -13.12
C VAL A 170 2.01 -8.20 -13.43
N VAL A 171 1.39 -8.81 -12.42
CA VAL A 171 0.11 -9.52 -12.59
C VAL A 171 -1.01 -8.58 -13.03
N ALA A 172 -1.14 -7.42 -12.38
CA ALA A 172 -2.17 -6.44 -12.71
C ALA A 172 -2.02 -5.91 -14.15
N ASP A 173 -0.78 -5.64 -14.57
CA ASP A 173 -0.46 -5.22 -15.94
C ASP A 173 -0.82 -6.31 -16.95
N ARG A 174 -0.47 -7.58 -16.68
CA ARG A 174 -0.83 -8.72 -17.53
C ARG A 174 -2.34 -8.89 -17.69
N LEU A 175 -3.11 -8.63 -16.63
CA LEU A 175 -4.58 -8.72 -16.64
C LEU A 175 -5.25 -7.42 -17.12
N GLY A 176 -4.46 -6.39 -17.49
CA GLY A 176 -4.98 -5.13 -18.01
C GLY A 176 -5.83 -4.35 -17.01
N VAL A 177 -5.50 -4.44 -15.72
CA VAL A 177 -6.18 -3.71 -14.65
C VAL A 177 -5.50 -2.36 -14.44
N PRO A 178 -6.21 -1.22 -14.52
CA PRO A 178 -5.63 0.08 -14.22
C PRO A 178 -5.06 0.09 -12.80
N THR A 179 -3.76 0.38 -12.65
CA THR A 179 -3.06 0.23 -11.37
C THR A 179 -2.48 1.56 -10.87
N LEU A 180 -2.71 1.84 -9.59
CA LEU A 180 -2.08 2.93 -8.85
C LEU A 180 -1.12 2.33 -7.83
N VAL A 181 0.14 2.77 -7.86
CA VAL A 181 1.16 2.30 -6.92
C VAL A 181 1.33 3.32 -5.80
N LEU A 182 1.07 2.90 -4.57
CA LEU A 182 1.18 3.72 -3.37
C LEU A 182 2.48 3.42 -2.63
N ARG A 183 3.27 4.47 -2.38
CA ARG A 183 4.40 4.41 -1.45
C ARG A 183 3.94 4.91 -0.09
N THR A 184 3.92 4.02 0.91
CA THR A 184 3.56 4.34 2.30
C THR A 184 4.72 4.90 3.13
N GLY A 185 5.95 4.85 2.61
CA GLY A 185 7.12 5.46 3.22
C GLY A 185 7.14 6.99 3.07
N GLY A 186 7.88 7.68 3.93
CA GLY A 186 8.00 9.14 3.89
C GLY A 186 8.56 9.67 2.57
N ALA A 187 8.03 10.80 2.10
CA ALA A 187 8.44 11.41 0.82
C ALA A 187 9.94 11.79 0.79
N ALA A 188 10.53 12.12 1.94
CA ALA A 188 11.96 12.38 2.05
C ALA A 188 12.81 11.15 1.67
N CYS A 189 12.34 9.94 2.02
CA CYS A 189 13.03 8.70 1.66
C CYS A 189 12.92 8.40 0.16
N LEU A 190 11.87 8.88 -0.51
CA LEU A 190 11.68 8.65 -1.95
C LEU A 190 12.85 9.19 -2.77
N VAL A 191 13.39 10.35 -2.41
CA VAL A 191 14.55 10.94 -3.10
C VAL A 191 15.77 10.02 -3.00
N ALA A 192 16.03 9.46 -1.82
CA ALA A 192 17.13 8.51 -1.63
C ALA A 192 16.92 7.23 -2.45
N TYR A 193 15.69 6.68 -2.51
CA TYR A 193 15.38 5.52 -3.35
C TYR A 193 15.58 5.80 -4.85
N MET A 194 15.15 6.97 -5.33
CA MET A 194 15.30 7.35 -6.74
C MET A 194 16.77 7.61 -7.10
N ALA A 195 17.57 8.09 -6.15
CA ALA A 195 19.00 8.30 -6.33
C ALA A 195 19.81 6.99 -6.24
N PHE A 196 19.25 5.91 -5.68
CA PHE A 196 19.98 4.67 -5.40
C PHE A 196 20.72 4.09 -6.61
N PRO A 197 20.11 3.92 -7.81
CA PRO A 197 20.84 3.41 -8.98
C PRO A 197 22.06 4.29 -9.33
N ALA A 198 21.88 5.61 -9.33
CA ALA A 198 22.95 6.55 -9.63
C ALA A 198 24.06 6.55 -8.55
N LEU A 199 23.73 6.22 -7.30
CA LEU A 199 24.72 6.04 -6.24
C LEU A 199 25.52 4.75 -6.44
N CYS A 200 24.88 3.66 -6.87
CA CYS A 200 25.55 2.40 -7.23
C CYS A 200 26.46 2.58 -8.46
N ASP A 201 25.98 3.24 -9.51
CA ASP A 201 26.75 3.51 -10.73
C ASP A 201 28.01 4.33 -10.44
N LYS A 202 27.95 5.20 -9.43
CA LYS A 202 29.08 6.01 -8.96
C LYS A 202 29.99 5.27 -7.97
N GLY A 203 29.72 4.00 -7.67
CA GLY A 203 30.48 3.21 -6.70
C GLY A 203 30.39 3.73 -5.26
N LEU A 204 29.40 4.58 -4.95
CA LEU A 204 29.18 5.11 -3.60
C LEU A 204 28.44 4.11 -2.71
N LEU A 205 27.88 3.05 -3.30
CA LEU A 205 27.23 1.95 -2.62
C LEU A 205 27.69 0.60 -3.18
N PRO A 206 27.80 -0.45 -2.34
CA PRO A 206 27.68 -0.40 -0.88
C PRO A 206 28.84 0.36 -0.23
N LEU A 207 28.58 1.07 0.87
CA LEU A 207 29.62 1.79 1.61
C LEU A 207 30.70 0.78 2.04
N GLN A 208 31.93 0.92 1.54
CA GLN A 208 33.04 0.13 2.02
C GLN A 208 33.36 0.56 3.45
N GLY A 209 33.12 -0.33 4.41
CA GLY A 209 33.43 -0.08 5.81
C GLY A 209 34.93 0.13 5.97
N THR A 210 35.34 1.25 6.57
CA THR A 210 36.68 1.40 7.09
C THR A 210 36.81 0.49 8.32
N THR A 211 37.18 -0.77 8.12
CA THR A 211 37.68 -1.61 9.21
C THR A 211 38.97 -0.99 9.72
N THR A 212 38.85 -0.07 10.66
CA THR A 212 39.96 0.34 11.52
C THR A 212 40.13 -0.79 12.52
N THR A 213 41.10 -1.67 12.26
CA THR A 213 41.59 -2.64 13.22
C THR A 213 42.12 -1.89 14.45
N PRO A 214 41.63 -2.17 15.67
CA PRO A 214 42.26 -1.65 16.87
C PRO A 214 43.63 -2.34 17.02
N THR A 215 44.66 -1.53 17.27
CA THR A 215 46.05 -1.94 17.49
C THR A 215 46.25 -2.44 18.92
#